data_AF-A0A2Z6NJD5-F1
#
_entry.id   AF-A0A2Z6NJD5-F1
#
_cell.length_a   1.000
_cell.length_b   1.000
_cell.length_c   1.000
_cell.angle_alpha   90.00
_cell.angle_beta   90.00
_cell.angle_gamma   90.00
#
_symmetry.space_group_name_H-M   'P 1'
#
loop_
_entity.id
_entity.type
_entity.pdbx_description
1 polymer ?
#
loop_
_entity_poly.entity_id
_entity_poly.type
_entity_poly.pdbx_seq_one_letter_code
_entity_poly.pdbx_strand_id
1 'polypeptide(L)'
;MLENALDGSKDKLKAQKELDDEIAHREHVDHKIHLIGNLLLGEKKSSTMMFHVPASGQPLVDDWDCLKILFETYESHCGILSTYGRKYTKAFAYMCNVGISEKQIIAAVSQVCPR
;
A
#
# COMPACT_ATOMS: atom_id res chain seq x y z
N MET A 1 -4.61 9.28 21.79
CA MET A 1 -4.88 10.65 22.30
C MET A 1 -6.38 10.96 22.28
N LEU A 2 -7.24 10.07 22.81
CA LEU A 2 -8.70 10.30 22.87
C LEU A 2 -9.24 10.45 24.30
N GLU A 3 -8.47 10.04 25.31
CA GLU A 3 -8.99 9.87 26.67
C GLU A 3 -9.14 11.15 27.48
N ASN A 4 -8.60 12.30 27.03
CA ASN A 4 -8.43 13.48 27.89
C ASN A 4 -9.36 14.68 27.58
N ALA A 5 -10.28 14.57 26.62
CA ALA A 5 -11.21 15.66 26.30
C ALA A 5 -12.59 15.40 26.92
N LEU A 6 -13.16 16.42 27.57
CA LEU A 6 -14.54 16.41 28.09
C LEU A 6 -15.50 15.93 27.00
N ASP A 7 -16.41 15.04 27.37
CA ASP A 7 -17.31 14.37 26.45
C ASP A 7 -18.15 15.41 25.66
N GLY A 8 -18.00 15.44 24.34
CA GLY A 8 -18.69 16.39 23.45
C GLY A 8 -18.02 17.75 23.21
N SER A 9 -16.78 18.00 23.66
CA SER A 9 -16.08 19.25 23.32
C SER A 9 -15.81 19.36 21.80
N LYS A 10 -15.78 20.59 21.25
CA LYS A 10 -15.46 20.82 19.83
C LYS A 10 -14.10 20.20 19.44
N ASP A 11 -13.14 20.24 20.34
CA ASP A 11 -11.82 19.65 20.15
C ASP A 11 -11.88 18.12 20.09
N LYS A 12 -12.71 17.49 20.94
CA LYS A 12 -12.94 16.04 20.90
C LYS A 12 -13.60 15.62 19.59
N LEU A 13 -14.62 16.35 19.13
CA LEU A 13 -15.29 16.08 17.86
C LEU A 13 -14.34 16.21 16.67
N LYS A 14 -13.47 17.23 16.68
CA LYS A 14 -12.44 17.41 15.65
C LYS A 14 -11.42 16.26 15.67
N ALA A 15 -10.91 15.90 16.85
CA ALA A 15 -9.95 14.80 16.99
C ALA A 15 -10.55 13.45 16.58
N GLN A 16 -11.83 13.21 16.90
CA GLN A 16 -12.55 12.01 16.45
C GLN A 16 -12.66 11.96 14.94
N LYS A 17 -13.05 13.08 14.30
CA LYS A 17 -13.11 13.16 12.84
C LYS A 17 -11.75 12.90 12.19
N GLU A 18 -10.67 13.49 12.71
CA GLU A 18 -9.32 13.27 12.18
C GLU A 18 -8.89 11.79 12.31
N LEU A 19 -9.28 11.12 13.41
CA LEU A 19 -9.04 9.68 13.55
C LEU A 19 -9.84 8.87 12.53
N ASP A 20 -11.13 9.16 12.38
CA ASP A 20 -12.01 8.44 11.46
C ASP A 20 -11.53 8.61 10.01
N ASP A 21 -11.12 9.82 9.62
CA ASP A 21 -10.56 10.12 8.31
C ASP A 21 -9.25 9.33 8.05
N GLU A 22 -8.36 9.24 9.05
CA GLU A 22 -7.12 8.44 8.92
C GLU A 22 -7.42 6.94 8.85
N ILE A 23 -8.37 6.41 9.62
CA ILE A 23 -8.77 4.99 9.53
C ILE A 23 -9.30 4.68 8.14
N ALA A 24 -10.24 5.49 7.64
CA ALA A 24 -10.82 5.31 6.32
C ALA A 24 -9.76 5.42 5.21
N HIS A 25 -8.81 6.35 5.33
CA HIS A 25 -7.70 6.47 4.39
C HIS A 25 -6.83 5.21 4.37
N ARG A 26 -6.48 4.67 5.55
CA ARG A 26 -5.66 3.47 5.68
C ARG A 26 -6.37 2.22 5.14
N GLU A 27 -7.66 2.05 5.41
CA GLU A 27 -8.47 0.96 4.86
C GLU A 27 -8.51 1.03 3.32
N HIS A 28 -8.66 2.23 2.75
CA HIS A 28 -8.66 2.42 1.30
C HIS A 28 -7.32 2.05 0.66
N VAL A 29 -6.20 2.47 1.27
CA VAL A 29 -4.86 2.07 0.82
C VAL A 29 -4.69 0.56 0.90
N ASP A 30 -5.08 -0.05 2.01
CA ASP A 30 -4.97 -1.50 2.23
C ASP A 30 -5.74 -2.29 1.16
N HIS A 31 -6.99 -1.88 0.91
CA HIS A 31 -7.86 -2.50 -0.07
C HIS A 31 -7.29 -2.40 -1.49
N LYS A 32 -6.82 -1.21 -1.90
CA LYS A 32 -6.22 -1.01 -3.23
C LYS A 32 -4.98 -1.87 -3.44
N ILE A 33 -4.07 -1.91 -2.48
CA ILE A 33 -2.85 -2.74 -2.59
C ILE A 33 -3.22 -4.22 -2.70
N HIS A 34 -4.21 -4.68 -1.92
CA HIS A 34 -4.67 -6.06 -1.97
C HIS A 34 -5.26 -6.42 -3.35
N LEU A 35 -6.08 -5.55 -3.93
CA LEU A 35 -6.62 -5.74 -5.28
C LEU A 35 -5.52 -5.78 -6.34
N ILE A 36 -4.53 -4.87 -6.28
CA ILE A 36 -3.37 -4.88 -7.18
C ILE A 36 -2.61 -6.20 -7.05
N GLY A 37 -2.34 -6.65 -5.83
CA GLY A 37 -1.69 -7.93 -5.56
C GLY A 37 -2.47 -9.11 -6.12
N ASN A 38 -3.81 -9.11 -5.98
CA ASN A 38 -4.67 -10.17 -6.51
C ASN A 38 -4.62 -10.21 -8.04
N LEU A 39 -4.65 -9.07 -8.72
CA LEU A 39 -4.55 -8.99 -10.19
C LEU A 39 -3.19 -9.48 -10.70
N LEU A 40 -2.10 -9.14 -10.00
CA LEU A 40 -0.74 -9.47 -10.45
C LEU A 40 -0.30 -10.89 -10.09
N LEU A 41 -0.71 -11.39 -8.92
CA LEU A 41 -0.15 -12.60 -8.31
C LEU A 41 -1.18 -13.72 -8.11
N GLY A 42 -2.47 -13.38 -8.20
CA GLY A 42 -3.57 -14.21 -7.71
C GLY A 42 -3.73 -14.17 -6.18
N GLU A 43 -4.93 -14.47 -5.71
CA GLU A 43 -5.35 -14.36 -4.30
C GLU A 43 -4.41 -15.09 -3.33
N LYS A 44 -4.02 -16.33 -3.67
CA LYS A 44 -3.15 -17.14 -2.82
C LYS A 44 -1.81 -16.47 -2.53
N LYS A 45 -1.13 -15.95 -3.56
CA LYS A 45 0.19 -15.31 -3.39
C LYS A 45 0.07 -13.91 -2.81
N SER A 46 -0.96 -13.17 -3.20
CA SER A 46 -1.26 -11.82 -2.67
C SER A 46 -1.40 -11.81 -1.15
N SER A 47 -2.06 -12.80 -0.56
CA SER A 47 -2.20 -12.91 0.90
C SER A 47 -0.86 -13.06 1.65
N THR A 48 0.18 -13.58 0.99
CA THR A 48 1.49 -13.85 1.61
C THR A 48 2.59 -12.85 1.24
N MET A 49 2.36 -11.96 0.27
CA MET A 49 3.40 -11.09 -0.31
C MET A 49 4.09 -10.18 0.73
N MET A 50 3.37 -9.74 1.76
CA MET A 50 3.92 -8.87 2.82
C MET A 50 4.83 -9.61 3.79
N PHE A 51 4.71 -10.94 3.86
CA PHE A 51 5.45 -11.81 4.78
C PHE A 51 6.68 -12.43 4.11
N HIS A 52 6.91 -12.18 2.82
CA HIS A 52 8.11 -12.63 2.16
C HIS A 52 9.32 -11.82 2.69
N VAL A 53 10.21 -12.50 3.39
CA VAL A 53 11.44 -11.94 3.93
C VAL A 53 12.62 -12.60 3.21
N PRO A 54 13.54 -11.83 2.59
CA PRO A 54 14.75 -12.39 2.00
C PRO A 54 15.58 -13.14 3.05
N ALA A 55 16.41 -14.08 2.61
CA ALA A 55 17.37 -14.70 3.53
C ALA A 55 18.31 -13.62 4.10
N SER A 56 18.85 -13.86 5.29
CA SER A 56 19.79 -12.93 5.91
C SER A 56 20.97 -12.64 4.97
N GLY A 57 21.26 -11.36 4.74
CA GLY A 57 22.30 -10.91 3.82
C GLY A 57 21.87 -10.73 2.35
N GLN A 58 20.64 -11.12 1.99
CA GLN A 58 20.09 -10.85 0.66
C GLN A 58 19.41 -9.47 0.59
N PRO A 59 19.43 -8.80 -0.58
CA PRO A 59 18.72 -7.55 -0.76
C PRO A 59 17.20 -7.74 -0.63
N LEU A 60 16.48 -6.67 -0.29
CA LEU A 60 15.02 -6.68 -0.26
C LEU A 60 14.43 -6.87 -1.67
N VAL A 61 15.03 -6.20 -2.65
CA VAL A 61 14.63 -6.25 -4.05
C VAL A 61 15.88 -6.43 -4.92
N ASP A 62 15.78 -7.26 -5.95
CA ASP A 62 16.86 -7.46 -6.92
C ASP A 62 16.85 -6.37 -8.01
N ASP A 63 15.65 -5.93 -8.41
CA ASP A 63 15.41 -4.87 -9.39
C ASP A 63 14.85 -3.59 -8.73
N TRP A 64 15.74 -2.63 -8.48
CA TRP A 64 15.38 -1.34 -7.88
C TRP A 64 14.58 -0.44 -8.82
N ASP A 65 14.75 -0.59 -10.14
CA ASP A 65 14.01 0.19 -11.14
C ASP A 65 12.55 -0.28 -11.18
N CYS A 66 12.32 -1.60 -11.13
CA CYS A 66 10.97 -2.15 -10.95
C CYS A 66 10.29 -1.59 -9.69
N LEU A 67 11.00 -1.57 -8.55
CA LEU A 67 10.42 -1.07 -7.30
C LEU A 67 10.03 0.40 -7.42
N LYS A 68 10.91 1.21 -8.03
CA LYS A 68 10.67 2.64 -8.28
C LYS A 68 9.45 2.85 -9.19
N ILE A 69 9.39 2.16 -10.33
CA ILE A 69 8.27 2.23 -11.28
C ILE A 69 6.96 1.87 -10.60
N LEU A 70 6.97 0.85 -9.72
CA LEU A 70 5.78 0.43 -9.00
C LEU A 70 5.26 1.53 -8.06
N PHE A 71 6.16 2.16 -7.29
CA PHE A 71 5.80 3.32 -6.48
C PHE A 71 5.28 4.49 -7.33
N GLU A 72 6.01 4.89 -8.38
CA GLU A 72 5.62 6.01 -9.25
C GLU A 72 4.27 5.78 -9.94
N THR A 73 4.03 4.56 -10.42
CA THR A 73 2.77 4.17 -11.06
C THR A 73 1.63 4.18 -10.05
N TYR A 74 1.84 3.62 -8.85
CA TYR A 74 0.85 3.68 -7.78
C TYR A 74 0.51 5.13 -7.44
N GLU A 75 1.50 5.98 -7.19
CA GLU A 75 1.25 7.37 -6.78
C GLU A 75 0.55 8.19 -7.88
N SER A 76 0.90 7.95 -9.15
CA SER A 76 0.28 8.61 -10.30
C SER A 76 -1.20 8.26 -10.50
N HIS A 77 -1.65 7.09 -10.05
CA HIS A 77 -3.01 6.60 -10.27
C HIS A 77 -3.85 6.56 -9.00
N CYS A 78 -3.28 6.10 -7.90
CA CYS A 78 -3.97 5.85 -6.64
C CYS A 78 -3.84 6.99 -5.63
N GLY A 79 -2.87 7.88 -5.80
CA GLY A 79 -2.50 8.94 -4.86
C GLY A 79 -1.23 8.61 -4.05
N ILE A 80 -0.69 9.63 -3.40
CA ILE A 80 0.58 9.55 -2.65
C ILE A 80 0.44 8.59 -1.46
N LEU A 81 1.43 7.71 -1.27
CA LEU A 81 1.50 6.86 -0.09
C LEU A 81 1.99 7.70 1.10
N SER A 82 1.15 7.83 2.13
CA SER A 82 1.54 8.48 3.38
C SER A 82 2.62 7.67 4.12
N THR A 83 3.05 8.14 5.30
CA THR A 83 3.96 7.35 6.16
C THR A 83 3.44 5.94 6.41
N TYR A 84 2.11 5.76 6.48
CA TYR A 84 1.48 4.45 6.61
C TYR A 84 1.81 3.53 5.43
N GLY A 85 1.81 4.06 4.20
CA GLY A 85 2.06 3.32 2.98
C GLY A 85 3.42 2.62 2.90
N ARG A 86 4.41 3.06 3.69
CA ARG A 86 5.72 2.39 3.79
C ARG A 86 5.63 0.92 4.25
N LYS A 87 4.53 0.52 4.90
CA LYS A 87 4.22 -0.89 5.19
C LYS A 87 4.25 -1.77 3.93
N TYR A 88 3.96 -1.21 2.76
CA TYR A 88 3.82 -1.94 1.50
C TYR A 88 5.11 -2.14 0.70
N THR A 89 6.24 -1.58 1.13
CA THR A 89 7.52 -1.75 0.43
C THR A 89 7.89 -3.21 0.22
N LYS A 90 7.62 -4.09 1.20
CA LYS A 90 7.88 -5.53 1.05
C LYS A 90 7.00 -6.19 0.00
N ALA A 91 5.72 -5.81 -0.08
CA ALA A 91 4.81 -6.32 -1.09
C ALA A 91 5.27 -5.94 -2.50
N PHE A 92 5.66 -4.68 -2.68
CA PHE A 92 6.15 -4.18 -3.96
C PHE A 92 7.48 -4.82 -4.36
N ALA A 93 8.41 -4.96 -3.42
CA ALA A 93 9.66 -5.68 -3.65
C ALA A 93 9.40 -7.15 -4.05
N TYR A 94 8.46 -7.82 -3.39
CA TYR A 94 8.06 -9.17 -3.75
C TYR A 94 7.52 -9.26 -5.19
N MET A 95 6.65 -8.33 -5.60
CA MET A 95 6.14 -8.27 -6.98
C MET A 95 7.27 -8.15 -8.00
N CYS A 96 8.29 -7.34 -7.72
CA CYS A 96 9.47 -7.22 -8.56
C CYS A 96 10.31 -8.49 -8.59
N ASN A 97 10.57 -9.09 -7.43
CA ASN A 97 11.41 -10.29 -7.34
C ASN A 97 10.77 -11.53 -8.01
N VAL A 98 9.44 -11.58 -8.13
CA VAL A 98 8.76 -12.65 -8.90
C VAL A 98 8.61 -12.34 -10.39
N GLY A 99 9.21 -11.25 -10.86
CA GLY A 99 9.32 -10.92 -12.29
C GLY A 99 8.06 -10.29 -12.89
N ILE A 100 7.25 -9.58 -12.10
CA ILE A 100 6.16 -8.78 -12.66
C ILE A 100 6.74 -7.66 -13.52
N SER A 101 6.32 -7.59 -14.78
CA SER A 101 6.77 -6.55 -15.70
C SER A 101 6.09 -5.20 -15.43
N GLU A 102 6.77 -4.11 -15.79
CA GLU A 102 6.21 -2.75 -15.76
C GLU A 102 4.85 -2.66 -16.45
N LYS A 103 4.67 -3.31 -17.61
CA LYS A 103 3.39 -3.32 -18.33
C LYS A 103 2.26 -3.92 -17.50
N GLN A 104 2.54 -4.99 -16.74
CA GLN A 104 1.56 -5.61 -15.86
C GLN A 104 1.25 -4.70 -14.66
N ILE A 105 2.26 -4.06 -14.08
CA ILE A 105 2.10 -3.09 -12.99
C ILE A 105 1.16 -1.96 -13.44
N ILE A 106 1.47 -1.32 -14.57
CA ILE A 106 0.67 -0.21 -15.12
C ILE A 106 -0.77 -0.64 -15.37
N ALA A 107 -0.97 -1.81 -15.99
CA ALA A 107 -2.31 -2.33 -16.27
C ALA A 107 -3.11 -2.59 -14.98
N ALA A 108 -2.52 -3.30 -14.01
CA ALA A 108 -3.19 -3.64 -12.76
C ALA A 108 -3.51 -2.41 -11.91
N VAL A 109 -2.55 -1.49 -11.78
CA VAL A 109 -2.75 -0.23 -11.04
C VAL A 109 -3.82 0.64 -11.70
N SER A 110 -3.78 0.77 -13.03
CA SER A 110 -4.80 1.55 -13.78
C SER A 110 -6.20 0.96 -13.65
N GLN A 111 -6.31 -0.37 -13.54
CA GLN A 111 -7.59 -1.04 -13.35
C GLN A 111 -8.16 -0.82 -11.94
N VAL A 112 -7.32 -0.84 -10.91
CA VAL A 112 -7.75 -0.66 -9.51
C VAL A 112 -7.99 0.81 -9.16
N CYS A 113 -7.21 1.70 -9.73
CA CYS A 113 -7.29 3.13 -9.54
C CYS A 113 -7.57 3.80 -10.89
N PRO A 114 -8.80 3.70 -11.41
CA PRO A 114 -9.19 4.44 -12.60
C PRO A 114 -9.08 5.94 -12.28
N ARG A 115 -8.45 6.67 -13.20
CA ARG A 115 -8.34 8.14 -13.11
C ARG A 115 -9.70 8.81 -13.23
#